data_AF-A0A3A0A3J8-F1
#
_entry.id   AF-A0A3A0A3J8-F1
#
_cell.length_a   1.000
_cell.length_b   1.000
_cell.length_c   1.000
_cell.angle_alpha   90.00
_cell.angle_beta   90.00
_cell.angle_gamma   90.00
#
_symmetry.space_group_name_H-M   'P 1'
#
loop_
_entity.id
_entity.type
_entity.pdbx_description
1 polymer ?
#
loop_
_entity_poly.entity_id
_entity_poly.type
_entity_poly.pdbx_seq_one_letter_code
_entity_poly.pdbx_strand_id
1 'polypeptide(L)'
;MTDSIVLGVDGGASKTVCVVMDRNRQLLGEGRSESSNPHSVGEGIARSNLYRAIDAALQSAGCRAEEVSAVCAGLAGIDRPAERTLERKFTTMRWWRLPAARAGTFLVSW
;
A
#
# COMPACT_ATOMS: atom_id res chain seq x y z
N MET A 1 4.37 -9.99 -22.66
CA MET A 1 3.41 -10.20 -21.56
C MET A 1 3.81 -9.24 -20.47
N THR A 2 2.97 -8.28 -20.11
CA THR A 2 3.20 -7.43 -18.94
C THR A 2 2.85 -8.26 -17.72
N ASP A 3 3.85 -8.71 -16.97
CA ASP A 3 3.59 -9.46 -15.74
C ASP A 3 2.91 -8.53 -14.75
N SER A 4 1.75 -8.97 -14.29
CA SER A 4 0.85 -8.13 -13.51
C SER A 4 1.25 -8.22 -12.05
N ILE A 5 1.61 -7.08 -11.46
CA ILE A 5 2.17 -6.99 -10.10
C ILE A 5 1.15 -6.45 -9.11
N VAL A 6 1.38 -6.72 -7.83
CA VAL A 6 0.56 -6.24 -6.71
C VAL A 6 1.43 -5.41 -5.78
N LEU A 7 0.90 -4.27 -5.31
CA LEU A 7 1.52 -3.46 -4.29
C LEU A 7 0.93 -3.76 -2.91
N GLY A 8 1.78 -3.94 -1.91
CA GLY A 8 1.39 -3.97 -0.50
C GLY A 8 1.94 -2.75 0.22
N VAL A 9 1.09 -1.93 0.84
CA VAL A 9 1.47 -0.71 1.55
C VAL A 9 1.07 -0.80 3.02
N ASP A 10 2.01 -0.50 3.91
CA ASP A 10 1.81 -0.33 5.34
C ASP A 10 2.28 1.07 5.76
N GLY A 11 1.33 1.95 6.03
CA GLY A 11 1.56 3.35 6.35
C GLY A 11 1.11 3.68 7.77
N GLY A 12 2.05 4.09 8.61
CA GLY A 12 1.81 4.38 10.02
C GLY A 12 2.25 5.77 10.44
N ALA A 13 2.16 6.03 11.75
CA ALA A 13 2.54 7.31 12.35
C ALA A 13 4.04 7.65 12.19
N SER A 14 4.91 6.65 12.05
CA SER A 14 6.37 6.86 11.99
C SER A 14 6.97 6.63 10.60
N LYS A 15 6.42 5.72 9.80
CA LYS A 15 6.98 5.31 8.51
C LYS A 15 5.92 4.73 7.59
N THR A 16 6.23 4.69 6.30
CA THR A 16 5.46 4.00 5.27
C THR A 16 6.34 3.02 4.54
N VAL A 17 5.84 1.82 4.30
CA VAL A 17 6.54 0.76 3.58
C VAL A 17 5.65 0.30 2.43
N CYS A 18 6.22 0.16 1.24
CA CYS A 18 5.57 -0.45 0.09
C CYS A 18 6.40 -1.64 -0.40
N VAL A 19 5.75 -2.71 -0.83
CA VAL A 19 6.36 -3.87 -1.47
C VAL A 19 5.71 -4.15 -2.81
N VAL A 20 6.49 -4.64 -3.76
CA VAL A 20 6.01 -5.13 -5.06
C VAL A 20 6.09 -6.65 -5.06
N MET A 21 5.00 -7.33 -5.44
CA MET A 21 4.99 -8.78 -5.60
C MET A 21 4.45 -9.21 -6.96
N ASP A 22 5.00 -10.31 -7.48
CA ASP A 22 4.47 -10.99 -8.65
C ASP A 22 3.26 -11.90 -8.31
N ARG A 23 2.68 -12.51 -9.34
CA ARG A 23 1.57 -13.48 -9.20
C ARG A 23 1.95 -14.76 -8.46
N ASN A 24 3.23 -15.09 -8.42
CA ASN A 24 3.78 -16.23 -7.69
C ASN A 24 4.08 -15.89 -6.22
N ARG A 25 3.71 -14.69 -5.77
CA ARG A 25 3.95 -14.16 -4.42
C ARG A 25 5.44 -14.01 -4.11
N GLN A 26 6.26 -13.79 -5.13
CA GLN A 26 7.66 -13.42 -4.99
C GLN A 26 7.77 -11.92 -4.77
N LEU A 27 8.58 -11.53 -3.79
CA LEU A 27 8.93 -10.13 -3.56
C LEU A 27 9.89 -9.66 -4.67
N LEU A 28 9.46 -8.66 -5.44
CA LEU A 28 10.25 -8.08 -6.51
C LEU A 28 11.00 -6.82 -6.05
N GLY A 29 10.44 -6.07 -5.11
CA GLY A 29 11.06 -4.85 -4.60
C GLY A 29 10.37 -4.30 -3.35
N GLU A 30 11.06 -3.39 -2.66
CA GLU A 30 10.54 -2.67 -1.50
C GLU A 30 10.92 -1.18 -1.54
N GLY A 31 10.07 -0.35 -0.98
CA GLY A 31 10.27 1.09 -0.86
C GLY A 31 9.81 1.59 0.50
N ARG A 32 10.48 2.61 1.02
CA ARG A 32 10.19 3.17 2.34
C ARG A 32 10.18 4.68 2.29
N SER A 33 9.35 5.26 3.15
CA SER A 33 9.32 6.68 3.42
C SER A 33 8.89 6.94 4.86
N GLU A 34 8.76 8.22 5.16
CA GLU A 34 8.33 8.77 6.43
C GLU A 34 6.82 8.54 6.65
N SER A 35 6.28 9.13 7.70
CA SER A 35 4.87 8.96 8.10
C SER A 35 3.89 9.28 6.97
N SER A 36 2.92 8.40 6.75
CA SER A 36 1.74 8.65 5.89
C SER A 36 0.48 8.89 6.71
N ASN A 37 0.60 9.17 8.01
CA ASN A 37 -0.52 9.54 8.85
C ASN A 37 -0.84 11.04 8.72
N PRO A 38 -1.98 11.43 8.12
CA PRO A 38 -2.33 12.84 7.94
C PRO A 38 -2.45 13.61 9.25
N HIS A 39 -2.80 12.92 10.35
CA HIS A 39 -2.88 13.56 11.68
C HIS A 39 -1.51 13.91 12.26
N SER A 40 -0.45 13.25 11.80
CA SER A 40 0.91 13.49 12.29
C SER A 40 1.65 14.53 11.47
N VAL A 41 1.46 14.53 10.15
CA VAL A 41 2.28 15.33 9.22
C VAL A 41 1.47 16.23 8.28
N GLY A 42 0.14 16.20 8.34
CA GLY A 42 -0.74 16.87 7.38
C GLY A 42 -0.92 16.07 6.09
N GLU A 43 -2.04 16.29 5.41
CA GLU A 43 -2.47 15.51 4.23
C GLU A 43 -1.46 15.56 3.08
N GLY A 44 -0.95 16.74 2.75
CA GLY A 44 0.00 16.90 1.64
C GLY A 44 1.29 16.12 1.84
N ILE A 45 1.84 16.15 3.06
CA ILE A 45 3.07 15.41 3.42
C ILE A 45 2.78 13.91 3.48
N ALA A 46 1.66 13.51 4.09
CA ALA A 46 1.26 12.11 4.16
C ALA A 46 1.13 11.48 2.77
N ARG A 47 0.48 12.19 1.84
CA ARG A 47 0.33 11.77 0.44
C ARG A 47 1.67 11.71 -0.28
N SER A 48 2.54 12.70 -0.10
CA SER A 48 3.89 12.70 -0.68
C SER A 48 4.71 11.49 -0.21
N ASN A 49 4.68 11.19 1.09
CA ASN A 49 5.38 10.05 1.65
C ASN A 49 4.82 8.72 1.13
N LEU A 50 3.51 8.59 1.01
CA LEU A 50 2.89 7.41 0.39
C LEU A 50 3.41 7.17 -1.03
N TYR A 51 3.41 8.21 -1.88
CA TYR A 51 3.93 8.09 -3.24
C TYR A 51 5.42 7.79 -3.28
N ARG A 52 6.22 8.40 -2.40
CA ARG A 52 7.67 8.10 -2.30
C ARG A 52 7.93 6.64 -1.97
N ALA A 53 7.15 6.04 -1.07
CA ALA A 53 7.30 4.62 -0.76
C ALA A 53 6.95 3.73 -1.97
N ILE A 54 5.87 4.05 -2.68
CA ILE A 54 5.43 3.30 -3.87
C ILE A 54 6.46 3.40 -5.01
N ASP A 55 6.90 4.62 -5.33
CA ASP A 55 7.87 4.90 -6.39
C ASP A 55 9.21 4.19 -6.11
N ALA A 56 9.70 4.28 -4.87
CA ALA A 56 10.90 3.54 -4.46
C ALA A 56 10.74 2.01 -4.62
N ALA A 57 9.56 1.47 -4.29
CA ALA A 57 9.29 0.04 -4.43
C ALA A 57 9.30 -0.40 -5.90
N LEU A 58 8.62 0.35 -6.77
CA LEU A 58 8.58 0.09 -8.22
C LEU A 58 9.97 0.21 -8.86
N GLN A 59 10.73 1.25 -8.50
CA GLN A 59 12.10 1.42 -8.95
C GLN A 59 13.00 0.26 -8.53
N SER A 60 12.92 -0.16 -7.26
CA SER A 60 13.71 -1.30 -6.77
C SER A 60 13.34 -2.63 -7.46
N ALA A 61 12.08 -2.77 -7.89
CA ALA A 61 11.59 -3.93 -8.63
C ALA A 61 11.85 -3.85 -10.14
N GLY A 62 12.34 -2.72 -10.67
CA GLY A 62 12.45 -2.48 -12.11
C GLY A 62 11.11 -2.51 -12.84
N CYS A 63 10.01 -2.29 -12.12
CA CYS A 63 8.64 -2.35 -12.63
C CYS A 63 8.09 -0.96 -12.89
N ARG A 64 7.10 -0.86 -13.76
CA ARG A 64 6.39 0.38 -14.02
C ARG A 64 5.01 0.39 -13.37
N ALA A 65 4.49 1.59 -13.12
CA ALA A 65 3.16 1.75 -12.52
C ALA A 65 2.05 1.13 -13.39
N GLU A 66 2.21 1.08 -14.71
CA GLU A 66 1.23 0.49 -15.63
C GLU A 66 1.10 -1.04 -15.49
N GLU A 67 2.05 -1.69 -14.82
CA GLU A 67 2.04 -3.13 -14.55
C GLU A 67 1.27 -3.49 -13.27
N VAL A 68 0.94 -2.49 -12.45
CA VAL A 68 0.21 -2.66 -11.18
C VAL A 68 -1.24 -3.01 -11.42
N SER A 69 -1.63 -4.18 -10.93
CA SER A 69 -2.99 -4.72 -11.06
C SER A 69 -3.83 -4.60 -9.80
N ALA A 70 -3.19 -4.44 -8.65
CA ALA A 70 -3.86 -4.22 -7.37
C ALA A 70 -2.95 -3.52 -6.37
N VAL A 71 -3.57 -2.81 -5.44
CA VAL A 71 -2.92 -2.21 -4.27
C VAL A 71 -3.68 -2.66 -3.02
N CYS A 72 -2.94 -3.15 -2.04
CA CYS A 72 -3.41 -3.48 -0.71
C CYS A 72 -2.77 -2.51 0.27
N ALA A 73 -3.54 -1.58 0.84
CA ALA A 73 -3.01 -0.54 1.74
C ALA A 73 -3.62 -0.62 3.14
N GLY A 74 -2.77 -0.69 4.16
CA GLY A 74 -3.15 -0.43 5.56
C GLY A 74 -2.57 0.90 5.99
N LEU A 75 -3.41 1.92 6.17
CA LEU A 75 -2.98 3.27 6.51
C LEU A 75 -3.58 3.71 7.86
N ALA A 76 -2.73 4.19 8.76
CA ALA A 76 -3.15 4.74 10.04
C ALA A 76 -3.87 6.08 9.85
N GLY A 77 -4.96 6.30 10.60
CA GLY A 77 -5.66 7.58 10.63
C GLY A 77 -6.81 7.74 9.63
N ILE A 78 -7.08 6.73 8.79
CA ILE A 78 -8.20 6.71 7.81
C ILE A 78 -9.58 6.47 8.45
N ASP A 79 -9.67 6.29 9.77
CA ASP A 79 -10.93 5.94 10.42
C ASP A 79 -11.41 7.03 11.40
N ARG A 80 -12.27 7.95 10.92
CA ARG A 80 -13.15 8.76 11.79
C ARG A 80 -14.63 8.65 11.37
N PRO A 81 -15.56 8.60 12.35
CA PRO A 81 -16.93 8.07 12.21
C PRO A 81 -17.96 8.93 11.45
N ALA A 82 -17.60 10.08 10.86
CA ALA A 82 -18.56 10.90 10.11
C ALA A 82 -18.90 10.33 8.72
N GLU A 83 -18.16 9.31 8.25
CA GLU A 83 -18.25 8.80 6.89
C GLU A 83 -18.54 7.30 6.89
N ARG A 84 -19.58 6.91 7.65
CA ARG A 84 -20.17 5.57 7.64
C ARG A 84 -21.21 5.47 6.53
N THR A 85 -20.81 5.54 5.26
CA THR A 85 -21.62 4.98 4.18
C THR A 85 -20.68 4.37 3.17
N LEU A 86 -20.60 3.03 3.15
CA LEU A 86 -19.74 2.22 2.25
C LEU A 86 -18.25 2.37 2.62
N GLU A 87 -17.44 1.38 3.01
CA GLU A 87 -17.22 0.06 2.44
C GLU A 87 -16.24 -0.74 3.33
N ARG A 88 -16.45 -2.06 3.36
CA ARG A 88 -15.57 -3.19 3.71
C ARG A 88 -14.15 -2.81 4.21
N LYS A 89 -13.96 -2.77 5.53
CA LYS A 89 -12.64 -2.51 6.16
C LYS A 89 -11.78 -3.77 6.21
N PHE A 90 -10.58 -3.73 5.66
CA PHE A 90 -9.52 -4.70 5.94
C PHE A 90 -8.40 -4.02 6.71
N THR A 91 -8.24 -4.39 7.98
CA THR A 91 -7.11 -3.95 8.79
C THR A 91 -6.46 -5.14 9.49
N THR A 92 -5.12 -5.19 9.35
CA THR A 92 -4.09 -5.91 10.12
C THR A 92 -3.81 -7.41 9.92
N MET A 93 -2.72 -7.64 9.17
CA MET A 93 -1.45 -8.31 9.56
C MET A 93 -1.42 -9.75 10.06
N ARG A 94 -0.76 -10.62 9.25
CA ARG A 94 0.25 -11.60 9.68
C ARG A 94 1.12 -12.03 8.48
N TRP A 95 1.96 -11.14 7.97
CA TRP A 95 2.85 -11.44 6.84
C TRP A 95 4.10 -12.21 7.32
N TRP A 96 4.00 -13.55 7.33
CA TRP A 96 5.15 -14.48 7.22
C TRP A 96 4.71 -15.94 6.99
N ARG A 97 3.44 -16.28 7.25
CA ARG A 97 2.94 -17.64 7.04
C ARG A 97 1.48 -17.57 6.62
N LEU A 98 1.15 -17.65 5.33
CA LEU A 98 -0.04 -18.35 4.84
C LEU A 98 0.04 -18.56 3.31
N PRO A 99 -0.45 -19.70 2.78
CA PRO A 99 -0.62 -19.93 1.36
C PRO A 99 -1.84 -19.15 0.83
N ALA A 100 -1.71 -18.66 -0.40
CA ALA A 100 -2.73 -18.14 -1.32
C ALA A 100 -4.13 -17.84 -0.75
N ALA A 101 -4.51 -16.56 -0.69
CA ALA A 101 -5.93 -16.18 -0.67
C ALA A 101 -6.18 -14.88 -1.44
N ARG A 102 -7.33 -14.89 -2.12
CA ARG A 102 -7.83 -14.02 -3.19
C ARG A 102 -7.95 -12.52 -2.87
N ALA A 103 -7.80 -11.75 -3.94
CA ALA A 103 -7.84 -10.30 -4.00
C ALA A 103 -9.22 -9.67 -3.75
N GLY A 104 -9.21 -8.52 -3.08
CA GLY A 104 -10.23 -7.49 -3.15
C GLY A 104 -9.53 -6.14 -3.05
N THR A 105 -9.47 -5.42 -4.16
CA THR A 105 -8.89 -4.06 -4.26
C THR A 105 -9.70 -3.08 -3.42
N PHE A 106 -9.01 -2.13 -2.77
CA PHE A 106 -9.63 -0.95 -2.18
C PHE A 106 -8.94 0.30 -2.69
N LEU A 107 -9.74 1.20 -3.24
CA LEU A 107 -9.34 2.57 -3.50
C LEU A 107 -9.10 3.27 -2.16
N VAL A 108 -7.93 3.90 -2.02
CA VAL A 108 -7.78 5.02 -1.08
C VAL A 108 -8.15 6.27 -1.88
N SER A 109 -9.44 6.63 -1.88
CA SER A 109 -9.83 8.00 -2.24
C SER A 109 -9.65 8.87 -0.99
N TRP A 110 -8.95 10.00 -1.17
CA TRP A 110 -8.90 11.07 -0.18
C TRP A 110 -10.23 11.80 -0.11
#